data_AF-A0A2R2MTS1-F1
#
_entry.id   AF-A0A2R2MTS1-F1
#
_cell.length_a   1.000
_cell.length_b   1.000
_cell.length_c   1.000
_cell.angle_alpha   90.00
_cell.angle_beta   90.00
_cell.angle_gamma   90.00
#
_symmetry.space_group_name_H-M   'P 1'
#
loop_
_entity.id
_entity.type
_entity.pdbx_description
1 polymer ?
#
loop_
_entity_poly.entity_id
_entity_poly.type
_entity_poly.pdbx_seq_one_letter_code
_entity_poly.pdbx_strand_id
1 'polypeptide(L)'
;MALSLPRQNYHSESEAGVNKQINLNYYASYVYHSLAWHFDRDDVALKGFHEFFKEASGEKREHACKLMKFQNQRGGRVVLQDIKKPDLDEWGDGANAMKAVLALEKNVNQAWLDLHKIAQSHVDPEAWHFDDDLKGFFKFFKEASDEKRNHAGKLSHYQNTRGGRIVLKDIKAPDFKLSNGLNAMEAALGLERILNQSWLDAHKTATKFEDAEMKNWIETEFLHHEVAFIKTICDHITNSKRVGPGLGEYLFDKETLQE
;
A
#
# COMPACT_ATOMS: atom_id res chain seq x y z
N MET A 1 8.35 -18.95 18.40
CA MET A 1 6.92 -18.58 18.26
C MET A 1 6.11 -19.86 18.26
N ALA A 2 4.92 -19.88 18.87
CA ALA A 2 4.01 -21.03 18.76
C ALA A 2 3.62 -21.23 17.28
N LEU A 3 3.51 -22.49 16.85
CA LEU A 3 3.03 -22.84 15.51
C LEU A 3 1.62 -22.26 15.30
N SER A 4 1.39 -21.67 14.14
CA SER A 4 0.08 -21.14 13.76
C SER A 4 -0.93 -22.28 13.70
N LEU A 5 -2.07 -22.14 14.40
CA LEU A 5 -3.10 -23.18 14.48
C LEU A 5 -3.57 -23.72 13.10
N PRO A 6 -3.81 -22.89 12.06
CA PRO A 6 -4.25 -23.39 10.76
C PRO A 6 -3.11 -23.93 9.88
N ARG A 7 -1.84 -23.88 10.33
CA ARG A 7 -0.73 -24.27 9.47
C ARG A 7 -0.71 -25.79 9.28
N GLN A 8 -1.13 -26.23 8.11
CA GLN A 8 -1.13 -27.64 7.72
C GLN A 8 -0.65 -27.76 6.28
N ASN A 9 0.31 -28.66 6.06
CA ASN A 9 0.90 -28.91 4.74
C ASN A 9 1.40 -27.65 4.00
N TYR A 10 1.94 -26.69 4.77
CA TYR A 10 2.43 -25.42 4.23
C TYR A 10 3.92 -25.27 4.52
N HIS A 11 4.73 -25.66 3.53
CA HIS A 11 6.19 -25.67 3.66
C HIS A 11 6.77 -24.25 3.76
N SER A 12 7.91 -24.09 4.44
CA SER A 12 8.56 -22.78 4.62
C SER A 12 8.99 -22.15 3.29
N GLU A 13 9.34 -22.95 2.29
CA GLU A 13 9.64 -22.46 0.95
C GLU A 13 8.40 -21.93 0.22
N SER A 14 7.23 -22.56 0.40
CA SER A 14 5.96 -22.04 -0.13
C SER A 14 5.62 -20.70 0.51
N GLU A 15 5.77 -20.59 1.83
CA GLU A 15 5.60 -19.34 2.57
C GLU A 15 6.54 -18.23 2.09
N ALA A 16 7.83 -18.55 1.91
CA ALA A 16 8.81 -17.61 1.38
C ALA A 16 8.50 -17.19 -0.06
N GLY A 17 8.06 -18.14 -0.89
CA GLY A 17 7.65 -17.88 -2.27
C GLY A 17 6.42 -16.96 -2.36
N VAL A 18 5.43 -17.13 -1.49
CA VAL A 18 4.29 -16.21 -1.38
C VAL A 18 4.74 -14.82 -0.93
N ASN A 19 5.61 -14.70 0.08
CA ASN A 19 6.16 -13.40 0.49
C ASN A 19 6.94 -12.71 -0.64
N LYS A 20 7.73 -13.46 -1.42
CA LYS A 20 8.41 -12.94 -2.62
C LYS A 20 7.40 -12.41 -3.64
N GLN A 21 6.32 -13.15 -3.89
CA GLN A 21 5.29 -12.76 -4.86
C GLN A 21 4.48 -11.54 -4.39
N ILE A 22 4.23 -11.40 -3.08
CA ILE A 22 3.64 -10.20 -2.47
C ILE A 22 4.52 -8.99 -2.79
N ASN A 23 5.82 -9.06 -2.50
CA ASN A 23 6.74 -7.93 -2.72
C ASN A 23 6.86 -7.58 -4.21
N LEU A 24 6.87 -8.58 -5.09
CA LEU A 24 6.94 -8.37 -6.54
C LEU A 24 5.69 -7.67 -7.08
N ASN A 25 4.49 -7.99 -6.57
CA ASN A 25 3.27 -7.28 -6.94
C ASN A 25 3.25 -5.84 -6.42
N TYR A 26 3.77 -5.57 -5.22
CA TYR A 26 3.95 -4.20 -4.74
C TYR A 26 4.95 -3.41 -5.59
N TYR A 27 6.09 -4.01 -5.97
CA TYR A 27 7.04 -3.40 -6.89
C TYR A 27 6.39 -3.09 -8.25
N ALA A 28 5.65 -4.04 -8.82
CA ALA A 28 4.94 -3.82 -10.07
C ALA A 28 3.91 -2.68 -9.95
N SER A 29 3.14 -2.65 -8.85
CA SER A 29 2.22 -1.54 -8.55
C SER A 29 2.95 -0.19 -8.53
N TYR A 30 4.15 -0.13 -7.95
CA TYR A 30 4.95 1.09 -7.86
C TYR A 30 5.49 1.55 -9.22
N VAL A 31 5.91 0.62 -10.08
CA VAL A 31 6.31 0.89 -11.47
C VAL A 31 5.13 1.42 -12.28
N TYR A 32 3.97 0.77 -12.20
CA TYR A 32 2.75 1.25 -12.88
C TYR A 32 2.32 2.63 -12.39
N HIS A 33 2.48 2.92 -11.10
CA HIS A 33 2.20 4.24 -10.56
C HIS A 33 3.10 5.32 -11.16
N SER A 34 4.40 5.03 -11.30
CA SER A 34 5.36 5.93 -11.97
C SER A 34 4.96 6.20 -13.42
N LEU A 35 4.63 5.14 -14.17
CA LEU A 35 4.15 5.23 -15.54
C LEU A 35 2.91 6.12 -15.65
N ALA A 36 1.91 5.87 -14.82
CA ALA A 36 0.66 6.63 -14.83
C ALA A 36 0.92 8.14 -14.73
N TRP A 37 1.78 8.55 -13.80
CA TRP A 37 2.06 9.97 -13.60
C TRP A 37 3.05 10.58 -14.58
N HIS A 38 3.88 9.78 -15.25
CA HIS A 38 4.64 10.25 -16.41
C HIS A 38 3.72 10.65 -17.55
N PHE A 39 2.69 9.86 -17.84
CA PHE A 39 1.74 10.13 -18.93
C PHE A 39 0.72 11.23 -18.62
N ASP A 40 0.58 11.62 -17.35
CA ASP A 40 -0.24 12.77 -16.90
C ASP A 40 0.47 14.12 -17.06
N ARG A 41 1.80 14.13 -17.29
CA ARG A 41 2.56 15.37 -17.49
C ARG A 41 2.02 16.18 -18.67
N ASP A 42 2.10 17.51 -18.58
CA ASP A 42 1.66 18.43 -19.63
C ASP A 42 2.43 18.26 -20.95
N ASP A 43 3.72 17.89 -20.86
CA ASP A 43 4.61 17.67 -22.01
C ASP A 43 4.53 16.27 -22.61
N VAL A 44 3.69 15.38 -22.04
CA VAL A 44 3.39 14.04 -22.58
C VAL A 44 1.91 13.94 -22.97
N ALA A 45 1.01 14.34 -22.07
CA ALA A 45 -0.43 14.55 -22.28
C ALA A 45 -1.20 13.33 -22.83
N LEU A 46 -0.80 12.10 -22.48
CA LEU A 46 -1.45 10.87 -22.94
C LEU A 46 -2.41 10.32 -21.87
N LYS A 47 -3.55 10.98 -21.67
CA LYS A 47 -4.53 10.65 -20.61
C LYS A 47 -5.04 9.21 -20.63
N GLY A 48 -5.17 8.60 -21.81
CA GLY A 48 -5.55 7.19 -21.91
C GLY A 48 -4.52 6.25 -21.28
N PHE A 49 -3.22 6.53 -21.47
CA PHE A 49 -2.15 5.79 -20.82
C PHE A 49 -2.08 6.08 -19.31
N HIS A 50 -2.34 7.33 -18.89
CA HIS A 50 -2.45 7.66 -17.47
C HIS A 50 -3.49 6.78 -16.77
N GLU A 51 -4.73 6.77 -17.26
CA GLU A 51 -5.81 6.00 -16.62
C GLU A 51 -5.53 4.49 -16.66
N PHE A 52 -5.07 3.98 -17.80
CA PHE A 52 -4.69 2.56 -17.93
C PHE A 52 -3.65 2.12 -16.90
N PHE A 53 -2.55 2.86 -16.76
CA PHE A 53 -1.49 2.48 -15.82
C PHE A 53 -1.88 2.75 -14.36
N LYS A 54 -2.75 3.73 -14.11
CA LYS A 54 -3.29 3.99 -12.77
C LYS A 54 -4.19 2.85 -12.30
N GLU A 55 -5.06 2.35 -13.18
CA GLU A 55 -5.90 1.18 -12.92
C GLU A 55 -5.03 -0.07 -12.70
N ALA A 56 -4.09 -0.34 -13.61
CA ALA A 56 -3.16 -1.47 -13.49
C ALA A 56 -2.33 -1.43 -12.18
N SER A 57 -1.89 -0.24 -11.75
CA SER A 57 -1.24 -0.06 -10.44
C SER A 57 -2.15 -0.49 -9.28
N GLY A 58 -3.44 -0.17 -9.37
CA GLY A 58 -4.48 -0.63 -8.44
C GLY A 58 -4.59 -2.15 -8.40
N GLU A 59 -4.77 -2.78 -9.55
CA GLU A 59 -4.93 -4.24 -9.66
C GLU A 59 -3.72 -5.00 -9.09
N LYS A 60 -2.49 -4.58 -9.37
CA LYS A 60 -1.29 -5.23 -8.82
C LYS A 60 -1.24 -5.14 -7.29
N ARG A 61 -1.69 -4.04 -6.72
CA ARG A 61 -1.77 -3.90 -5.26
C ARG A 61 -2.85 -4.80 -4.67
N GLU A 62 -3.99 -4.94 -5.34
CA GLU A 62 -5.01 -5.90 -4.95
C GLU A 62 -4.47 -7.34 -4.99
N HIS A 63 -3.71 -7.72 -6.01
CA HIS A 63 -3.03 -9.01 -6.06
C HIS A 63 -2.11 -9.24 -4.85
N ALA A 64 -1.36 -8.22 -4.42
CA ALA A 64 -0.53 -8.32 -3.22
C ALA A 64 -1.38 -8.52 -1.95
N CYS A 65 -2.46 -7.76 -1.77
CA CYS A 65 -3.37 -7.91 -0.63
C CYS A 65 -4.04 -9.30 -0.61
N LYS A 66 -4.44 -9.77 -1.79
CA LYS A 66 -4.99 -11.11 -2.04
C LYS A 66 -4.02 -12.19 -1.54
N LEU A 67 -2.75 -12.10 -1.93
CA LEU A 67 -1.70 -13.01 -1.47
C LEU A 67 -1.40 -12.92 0.03
N MET A 68 -1.45 -11.72 0.63
CA MET A 68 -1.31 -11.56 2.08
C MET A 68 -2.43 -12.27 2.85
N LYS A 69 -3.67 -12.16 2.36
CA LYS A 69 -4.81 -12.89 2.93
C LYS A 69 -4.59 -14.40 2.84
N PHE A 70 -4.16 -14.89 1.67
CA PHE A 70 -3.80 -16.30 1.48
C PHE A 70 -2.70 -16.76 2.45
N GLN A 71 -1.61 -15.99 2.56
CA GLN A 71 -0.52 -16.28 3.50
C GLN A 71 -1.02 -16.48 4.93
N ASN A 72 -1.91 -15.60 5.40
CA ASN A 72 -2.51 -15.69 6.73
C ASN A 72 -3.46 -16.90 6.85
N GLN A 73 -4.28 -17.17 5.83
CA GLN A 73 -5.20 -18.32 5.80
C GLN A 73 -4.45 -19.66 5.93
N ARG A 74 -3.31 -19.80 5.24
CA ARG A 74 -2.45 -21.00 5.30
C ARG A 74 -1.61 -21.11 6.59
N GLY A 75 -1.76 -20.16 7.52
CA GLY A 75 -0.98 -20.12 8.76
C GLY A 75 0.47 -19.67 8.57
N GLY A 76 0.80 -19.06 7.42
CA GLY A 76 2.04 -18.36 7.19
C GLY A 76 2.09 -16.99 7.88
N ARG A 77 3.20 -16.28 7.70
CA ARG A 77 3.41 -14.91 8.16
C ARG A 77 3.83 -14.03 6.99
N VAL A 78 3.13 -12.91 6.85
CA VAL A 78 3.47 -11.87 5.90
C VAL A 78 4.75 -11.17 6.38
N VAL A 79 5.76 -11.13 5.50
CA VAL A 79 7.00 -10.39 5.74
C VAL A 79 7.20 -9.42 4.58
N LEU A 80 6.94 -8.14 4.83
CA LEU A 80 7.17 -7.08 3.86
C LEU A 80 8.67 -6.75 3.77
N GLN A 81 9.12 -6.43 2.56
CA GLN A 81 10.50 -6.05 2.27
C GLN A 81 10.54 -4.66 1.65
N ASP A 82 11.75 -4.12 1.50
CA ASP A 82 11.97 -2.87 0.77
C ASP A 82 11.40 -2.99 -0.65
N ILE A 83 10.70 -1.94 -1.09
CA ILE A 83 10.29 -1.78 -2.49
C ILE A 83 11.25 -0.79 -3.11
N LYS A 84 12.03 -1.27 -4.08
CA LYS A 84 12.94 -0.41 -4.83
C LYS A 84 12.16 0.57 -5.69
N LYS A 85 12.68 1.79 -5.82
CA LYS A 85 12.16 2.71 -6.84
C LYS A 85 12.29 2.08 -8.24
N PRO A 86 11.43 2.45 -9.20
CA PRO A 86 11.60 2.05 -10.58
C PRO A 86 12.98 2.46 -11.12
N ASP A 87 13.56 1.65 -11.99
CA ASP A 87 14.88 1.93 -12.60
C ASP A 87 14.85 3.17 -13.51
N LEU A 88 13.67 3.50 -14.03
CA LEU A 88 13.43 4.64 -14.91
C LEU A 88 12.49 5.65 -14.22
N ASP A 89 12.92 6.91 -14.17
CA ASP A 89 12.09 8.04 -13.75
C ASP A 89 11.40 8.71 -14.96
N GLU A 90 11.89 8.45 -16.19
CA GLU A 90 11.29 8.90 -17.45
C GLU A 90 11.06 7.70 -18.39
N TRP A 91 9.84 7.57 -18.89
CA TRP A 91 9.42 6.38 -19.65
C TRP A 91 9.45 6.57 -21.17
N GLY A 92 9.81 7.76 -21.64
CA GLY A 92 9.79 8.12 -23.04
C GLY A 92 8.37 8.11 -23.62
N ASP A 93 8.21 7.48 -24.79
CA ASP A 93 6.92 7.32 -25.46
C ASP A 93 6.13 6.11 -24.94
N GLY A 94 4.85 6.03 -25.33
CA GLY A 94 3.97 4.92 -24.97
C GLY A 94 4.50 3.54 -25.43
N ALA A 95 5.23 3.46 -26.54
CA ALA A 95 5.73 2.19 -27.05
C ALA A 95 6.86 1.63 -26.18
N ASN A 96 7.79 2.48 -25.74
CA ASN A 96 8.87 2.07 -24.84
C ASN A 96 8.34 1.73 -23.45
N ALA A 97 7.40 2.52 -22.93
CA ALA A 97 6.67 2.20 -21.70
C ALA A 97 6.01 0.81 -21.76
N MET A 98 5.27 0.51 -22.83
CA MET A 98 4.59 -0.79 -22.99
C MET A 98 5.58 -1.95 -23.12
N LYS A 99 6.75 -1.76 -23.74
CA LYS A 99 7.80 -2.79 -23.78
C LYS A 99 8.39 -3.07 -22.41
N ALA A 100 8.64 -2.02 -21.61
CA ALA A 100 9.15 -2.16 -20.25
C ALA A 100 8.13 -2.88 -19.37
N VAL A 101 6.84 -2.51 -19.49
CA VAL A 101 5.74 -3.19 -18.81
C VAL A 101 5.63 -4.66 -19.22
N LEU A 102 5.73 -4.97 -20.52
CA LEU A 102 5.71 -6.36 -20.99
C LEU A 102 6.85 -7.20 -20.38
N ALA A 103 8.05 -6.62 -20.25
CA ALA A 103 9.16 -7.30 -19.59
C ALA A 103 8.90 -7.52 -18.10
N LEU A 104 8.35 -6.52 -17.40
CA LEU A 104 7.93 -6.64 -16.01
C LEU A 104 6.87 -7.74 -15.81
N GLU A 105 5.84 -7.77 -16.66
CA GLU A 105 4.78 -8.78 -16.60
C GLU A 105 5.31 -10.20 -16.86
N LYS A 106 6.25 -10.36 -17.80
CA LYS A 106 6.94 -11.65 -18.01
C LYS A 106 7.70 -12.09 -16.77
N ASN A 107 8.37 -11.18 -16.07
CA ASN A 107 9.07 -11.48 -14.82
C ASN A 107 8.10 -11.85 -13.69
N VAL A 108 6.98 -11.13 -13.56
CA VAL A 108 5.90 -11.45 -12.61
C VAL A 108 5.33 -12.83 -12.89
N ASN A 109 5.08 -13.16 -14.15
CA ASN A 109 4.58 -14.47 -14.56
C ASN A 109 5.59 -15.58 -14.31
N GLN A 110 6.87 -15.35 -14.58
CA GLN A 110 7.91 -16.34 -14.27
C GLN A 110 7.99 -16.64 -12.77
N ALA A 111 7.86 -15.61 -11.92
CA ALA A 111 7.83 -15.80 -10.48
C ALA A 111 6.62 -16.63 -10.01
N TRP A 112 5.46 -16.48 -10.65
CA TRP A 112 4.31 -17.36 -10.44
C TRP A 112 4.59 -18.82 -10.82
N LEU A 113 5.22 -19.05 -11.98
CA LEU A 113 5.59 -20.41 -12.40
C LEU A 113 6.58 -21.06 -11.44
N ASP A 114 7.53 -20.27 -10.91
CA ASP A 114 8.49 -20.77 -9.93
C ASP A 114 7.81 -21.08 -8.59
N LEU A 115 6.90 -20.24 -8.12
CA LEU A 115 6.06 -20.51 -6.94
C LEU A 115 5.23 -21.78 -7.12
N HIS A 116 4.65 -21.98 -8.31
CA HIS A 116 3.88 -23.18 -8.61
C HIS A 116 4.74 -24.45 -8.55
N LYS A 117 5.97 -24.41 -9.05
CA LYS A 117 6.91 -25.55 -8.94
C LYS A 117 7.24 -25.87 -7.48
N ILE A 118 7.44 -24.85 -6.63
CA ILE A 118 7.67 -25.03 -5.19
C ILE A 118 6.45 -25.69 -4.53
N ALA A 119 5.25 -25.21 -4.82
CA ALA A 119 4.03 -25.80 -4.28
C ALA A 119 3.87 -27.27 -4.70
N GLN A 120 4.14 -27.59 -5.98
CA GLN A 120 4.12 -28.97 -6.48
C GLN A 120 5.14 -29.87 -5.79
N SER A 121 6.38 -29.41 -5.59
CA SER A 121 7.43 -30.21 -4.96
C SER A 121 7.13 -30.57 -3.52
N HIS A 122 6.33 -29.75 -2.84
CA HIS A 122 5.91 -29.95 -1.45
C HIS A 122 4.53 -30.59 -1.32
N VAL A 123 3.93 -31.03 -2.44
CA VAL A 123 2.58 -31.64 -2.47
C VAL A 123 1.58 -30.75 -1.75
N ASP A 124 1.60 -29.43 -2.03
CA ASP A 124 0.66 -28.45 -1.48
C ASP A 124 -0.59 -28.39 -2.39
N PRO A 125 -1.71 -29.08 -2.03
CA PRO A 125 -2.81 -29.34 -2.95
C PRO A 125 -3.93 -28.30 -2.81
N GLU A 126 -3.82 -27.35 -1.87
CA GLU A 126 -4.92 -26.45 -1.56
C GLU A 126 -5.11 -25.40 -2.66
N ALA A 127 -6.25 -25.51 -3.34
CA ALA A 127 -6.74 -24.51 -4.28
C ALA A 127 -7.34 -23.32 -3.52
N TRP A 128 -7.14 -22.14 -4.10
CA TRP A 128 -7.46 -20.86 -3.52
C TRP A 128 -8.97 -20.54 -3.63
N HIS A 129 -9.60 -20.16 -2.53
CA HIS A 129 -10.92 -19.51 -2.54
C HIS A 129 -10.83 -18.13 -1.87
N PHE A 130 -11.32 -17.11 -2.59
CA PHE A 130 -11.51 -15.78 -2.04
C PHE A 130 -12.85 -15.71 -1.33
N ASP A 131 -12.79 -15.35 -0.05
CA ASP A 131 -13.93 -14.74 0.62
C ASP A 131 -13.72 -13.22 0.48
N ASP A 132 -14.62 -12.48 -0.16
CA ASP A 132 -14.43 -11.05 -0.46
C ASP A 132 -14.72 -10.15 0.75
N ASP A 133 -15.22 -10.73 1.82
CA ASP A 133 -15.55 -10.03 3.05
C ASP A 133 -14.28 -9.65 3.84
N LEU A 134 -13.88 -8.38 3.73
CA LEU A 134 -12.86 -7.74 4.56
C LEU A 134 -13.54 -7.06 5.75
N LYS A 135 -13.07 -7.31 6.97
CA LYS A 135 -13.72 -6.85 8.20
C LYS A 135 -12.72 -6.28 9.20
N GLY A 136 -13.21 -5.36 10.03
CA GLY A 136 -12.51 -4.87 11.21
C GLY A 136 -11.23 -4.11 10.90
N PHE A 137 -10.17 -4.33 11.69
CA PHE A 137 -8.87 -3.70 11.51
C PHE A 137 -8.33 -3.83 10.09
N PHE A 138 -8.55 -4.96 9.41
CA PHE A 138 -8.07 -5.15 8.05
C PHE A 138 -8.73 -4.17 7.07
N LYS A 139 -10.06 -4.03 7.13
CA LYS A 139 -10.81 -3.10 6.28
C LYS A 139 -10.34 -1.66 6.56
N PHE A 140 -10.34 -1.26 7.82
CA PHE A 140 -9.90 0.07 8.24
C PHE A 140 -8.48 0.42 7.74
N PHE A 141 -7.49 -0.44 7.98
CA PHE A 141 -6.11 -0.15 7.55
C PHE A 141 -5.92 -0.25 6.03
N LYS A 142 -6.70 -1.09 5.33
CA LYS A 142 -6.70 -1.12 3.87
C LYS A 142 -7.25 0.20 3.32
N GLU A 143 -8.38 0.67 3.81
CA GLU A 143 -9.00 1.92 3.38
C GLU A 143 -8.10 3.13 3.69
N ALA A 144 -7.52 3.19 4.88
CA ALA A 144 -6.53 4.21 5.23
C ALA A 144 -5.32 4.19 4.27
N SER A 145 -4.80 3.00 3.95
CA SER A 145 -3.70 2.86 2.98
C SER A 145 -4.10 3.31 1.57
N ASP A 146 -5.32 2.98 1.13
CA ASP A 146 -5.90 3.36 -0.15
C ASP A 146 -6.05 4.89 -0.25
N GLU A 147 -6.49 5.53 0.83
CA GLU A 147 -6.63 6.97 0.95
C GLU A 147 -5.28 7.70 0.90
N LYS A 148 -4.26 7.25 1.65
CA LYS A 148 -2.92 7.86 1.58
C LYS A 148 -2.30 7.76 0.19
N ARG A 149 -2.60 6.71 -0.56
CA ARG A 149 -2.23 6.60 -1.98
C ARG A 149 -2.98 7.61 -2.84
N ASN A 150 -4.27 7.83 -2.60
CA ASN A 150 -5.04 8.86 -3.30
C ASN A 150 -4.46 10.25 -3.03
N HIS A 151 -4.02 10.53 -1.79
CA HIS A 151 -3.30 11.76 -1.45
C HIS A 151 -1.98 11.91 -2.22
N ALA A 152 -1.18 10.86 -2.30
CA ALA A 152 0.04 10.85 -3.13
C ALA A 152 -0.27 11.08 -4.62
N GLY A 153 -1.42 10.59 -5.09
CA GLY A 153 -1.91 10.87 -6.44
C GLY A 153 -2.30 12.33 -6.65
N LYS A 154 -3.04 12.94 -5.72
CA LYS A 154 -3.35 14.38 -5.75
C LYS A 154 -2.08 15.23 -5.80
N LEU A 155 -1.06 14.87 -4.99
CA LEU A 155 0.26 15.51 -5.03
C LEU A 155 0.94 15.40 -6.38
N SER A 156 0.94 14.19 -6.94
CA SER A 156 1.56 13.91 -8.24
C SER A 156 0.91 14.75 -9.34
N HIS A 157 -0.42 14.77 -9.37
CA HIS A 157 -1.19 15.60 -10.30
C HIS A 157 -0.92 17.08 -10.12
N TYR A 158 -0.92 17.57 -8.87
CA TYR A 158 -0.65 18.97 -8.56
C TYR A 158 0.76 19.37 -9.00
N GLN A 159 1.77 18.53 -8.72
CA GLN A 159 3.14 18.77 -9.14
C GLN A 159 3.26 18.82 -10.66
N ASN A 160 2.64 17.89 -11.39
CA ASN A 160 2.58 17.91 -12.85
C ASN A 160 1.88 19.17 -13.37
N THR A 161 0.75 19.57 -12.77
CA THR A 161 0.00 20.79 -13.12
C THR A 161 0.86 22.04 -12.99
N ARG A 162 1.77 22.07 -12.01
CA ARG A 162 2.71 23.18 -11.79
C ARG A 162 3.99 23.07 -12.64
N GLY A 163 4.05 22.14 -13.59
CA GLY A 163 5.20 21.89 -14.47
C GLY A 163 6.37 21.15 -13.79
N GLY A 164 6.15 20.60 -12.60
CA GLY A 164 7.12 19.84 -11.84
C GLY A 164 7.32 18.42 -12.37
N ARG A 165 8.20 17.67 -11.70
CA ARG A 165 8.50 16.27 -12.02
C ARG A 165 8.48 15.43 -10.75
N ILE A 166 7.75 14.32 -10.80
CA ILE A 166 7.66 13.38 -9.70
C ILE A 166 8.92 12.53 -9.67
N VAL A 167 9.54 12.42 -8.50
CA VAL A 167 10.74 11.59 -8.30
C VAL A 167 10.46 10.60 -7.18
N LEU A 168 10.29 9.33 -7.57
CA LEU A 168 10.05 8.24 -6.64
C LEU A 168 11.35 7.80 -5.95
N LYS A 169 11.20 7.26 -4.73
CA LYS A 169 12.32 6.80 -3.88
C LYS A 169 11.99 5.42 -3.32
N ASP A 170 13.02 4.72 -2.86
CA ASP A 170 12.84 3.42 -2.20
C ASP A 170 11.85 3.56 -1.03
N ILE A 171 10.88 2.65 -0.96
CA ILE A 171 9.97 2.53 0.17
C ILE A 171 10.55 1.48 1.11
N LYS A 172 10.80 1.88 2.36
CA LYS A 172 11.35 1.00 3.38
C LYS A 172 10.28 0.07 3.95
N ALA A 173 10.67 -1.17 4.21
CA ALA A 173 9.82 -2.10 4.94
C ALA A 173 9.43 -1.50 6.30
N PRO A 174 8.18 -1.70 6.77
CA PRO A 174 7.79 -1.28 8.11
C PRO A 174 8.63 -1.99 9.19
N ASP A 175 9.18 -1.24 10.15
CA ASP A 175 9.98 -1.77 11.26
C ASP A 175 9.17 -1.88 12.58
N PHE A 176 7.84 -1.95 12.46
CA PHE A 176 6.96 -2.04 13.63
C PHE A 176 6.82 -3.49 14.10
N LYS A 177 7.03 -3.72 15.39
CA LYS A 177 6.66 -4.98 16.05
C LYS A 177 5.21 -4.89 16.50
N LEU A 178 4.31 -5.37 15.65
CA LEU A 178 2.87 -5.38 15.93
C LEU A 178 2.48 -6.68 16.64
N SER A 179 1.87 -6.55 17.83
CA SER A 179 1.44 -7.69 18.66
C SER A 179 -0.07 -7.77 18.88
N ASN A 180 -0.79 -6.66 18.76
CA ASN A 180 -2.24 -6.55 18.91
C ASN A 180 -2.76 -5.30 18.17
N GLY A 181 -4.08 -5.16 18.07
CA GLY A 181 -4.75 -4.04 17.40
C GLY A 181 -4.48 -2.69 18.05
N LEU A 182 -4.30 -2.64 19.38
CA LEU A 182 -3.94 -1.41 20.09
C LEU A 182 -2.56 -0.89 19.64
N ASN A 183 -1.54 -1.74 19.64
CA ASN A 183 -0.20 -1.38 19.19
C ASN A 183 -0.19 -1.02 17.69
N ALA A 184 -1.04 -1.66 16.88
CA ALA A 184 -1.20 -1.29 15.47
C ALA A 184 -1.80 0.12 15.31
N MET A 185 -2.83 0.47 16.09
CA MET A 185 -3.41 1.81 16.09
C MET A 185 -2.43 2.87 16.62
N GLU A 186 -1.65 2.56 17.65
CA GLU A 186 -0.61 3.47 18.16
C GLU A 186 0.53 3.69 17.14
N ALA A 187 0.93 2.63 16.41
CA ALA A 187 1.90 2.76 15.32
C ALA A 187 1.33 3.61 14.17
N ALA A 188 0.07 3.40 13.80
CA ALA A 188 -0.62 4.20 12.79
C ALA A 188 -0.69 5.67 13.20
N LEU A 189 -1.07 5.98 14.45
CA LEU A 189 -1.04 7.35 14.97
C LEU A 189 0.36 7.99 14.87
N GLY A 190 1.41 7.22 15.11
CA GLY A 190 2.80 7.66 14.93
C GLY A 190 3.09 8.06 13.47
N LEU A 191 2.69 7.22 12.51
CA LEU A 191 2.83 7.50 11.09
C LEU A 191 2.03 8.74 10.68
N GLU A 192 0.77 8.87 11.12
CA GLU A 192 -0.06 10.02 10.79
C GLU A 192 0.49 11.33 11.34
N ARG A 193 1.09 11.31 12.53
CA ARG A 193 1.78 12.49 13.07
C ARG A 193 3.00 12.89 12.24
N ILE A 194 3.77 11.91 11.75
CA ILE A 194 4.91 12.16 10.86
C ILE A 194 4.43 12.75 9.53
N LEU A 195 3.37 12.19 8.94
CA LEU A 195 2.77 12.70 7.70
C LEU A 195 2.24 14.13 7.89
N ASN A 196 1.49 14.39 8.96
CA ASN A 196 1.00 15.73 9.29
C ASN A 196 2.16 16.72 9.50
N GLN A 197 3.24 16.31 10.16
CA GLN A 197 4.42 17.16 10.30
C GLN A 197 5.05 17.49 8.94
N SER A 198 5.14 16.51 8.04
CA SER A 198 5.62 16.72 6.67
C SER A 198 4.73 17.71 5.90
N TRP A 199 3.41 17.67 6.08
CA TRP A 199 2.50 18.65 5.49
C TRP A 199 2.69 20.06 6.03
N LEU A 200 2.87 20.19 7.34
CA LEU A 200 3.16 21.48 7.97
C LEU A 200 4.50 22.06 7.48
N ASP A 201 5.51 21.22 7.25
CA ASP A 201 6.80 21.69 6.74
C ASP A 201 6.72 22.10 5.26
N ALA A 202 5.91 21.41 4.44
CA ALA A 202 5.57 21.85 3.09
C ALA A 202 4.81 23.19 3.10
N HIS A 203 3.84 23.35 4.00
CA HIS A 203 3.09 24.60 4.18
C HIS A 203 3.97 25.77 4.60
N LYS A 204 4.90 25.55 5.55
CA LYS A 204 5.90 26.56 5.94
C LYS A 204 6.78 26.96 4.77
N THR A 205 7.15 26.01 3.92
CA THR A 205 7.94 26.27 2.71
C THR A 205 7.15 27.13 1.73
N ALA A 206 5.89 26.79 1.45
CA ALA A 206 5.01 27.60 0.61
C ALA A 206 4.84 29.03 1.16
N THR A 207 4.65 29.15 2.48
CA THR A 207 4.55 30.45 3.16
C THR A 207 5.83 31.27 3.03
N LYS A 208 7.00 30.64 3.25
CA LYS A 208 8.31 31.31 3.16
C LYS A 208 8.58 31.89 1.77
N PHE A 209 8.14 31.19 0.73
CA PHE A 209 8.36 31.59 -0.67
C PHE A 209 7.13 32.29 -1.28
N GLU A 210 6.17 32.69 -0.45
CA GLU A 210 4.96 33.41 -0.88
C GLU A 210 4.13 32.68 -1.96
N ASP A 211 4.20 31.33 -2.01
CA ASP A 211 3.34 30.53 -2.88
C ASP A 211 1.95 30.39 -2.25
N ALA A 212 1.12 31.41 -2.49
CA ALA A 212 -0.22 31.49 -1.96
C ALA A 212 -1.12 30.33 -2.42
N GLU A 213 -0.89 29.81 -3.63
CA GLU A 213 -1.71 28.75 -4.21
C GLU A 213 -1.37 27.40 -3.58
N MET A 214 -0.08 27.03 -3.51
CA MET A 214 0.36 25.81 -2.82
C MET A 214 -0.06 25.81 -1.36
N LYS A 215 0.04 26.95 -0.68
CA LYS A 215 -0.41 27.09 0.71
C LYS A 215 -1.90 26.77 0.86
N ASN A 216 -2.75 27.41 0.04
CA ASN A 216 -4.20 27.20 0.07
C ASN A 216 -4.58 25.76 -0.30
N TRP A 217 -3.90 25.18 -1.30
CA TRP A 217 -4.11 23.80 -1.72
C TRP A 217 -3.78 22.81 -0.60
N ILE A 218 -2.64 22.98 0.11
CA ILE A 218 -2.26 22.12 1.25
C ILE A 218 -3.30 22.20 2.39
N GLU A 219 -3.74 23.42 2.71
CA GLU A 219 -4.75 23.66 3.75
C GLU A 219 -6.07 22.95 3.42
N THR A 220 -6.53 23.10 2.17
CA THR A 220 -7.85 22.62 1.71
C THR A 220 -7.87 21.10 1.56
N GLU A 221 -6.85 20.53 0.92
CA GLU A 221 -6.87 19.12 0.51
C GLU A 221 -6.37 18.17 1.60
N PHE A 222 -5.51 18.62 2.52
CA PHE A 222 -4.81 17.72 3.46
C PHE A 222 -4.94 18.12 4.92
N LEU A 223 -4.61 19.36 5.31
CA LEU A 223 -4.47 19.68 6.74
C LEU A 223 -5.75 19.45 7.56
N HIS A 224 -6.91 19.82 7.02
CA HIS A 224 -8.19 19.55 7.67
C HIS A 224 -8.47 18.04 7.80
N HIS A 225 -8.18 17.30 6.74
CA HIS A 225 -8.37 15.85 6.70
C HIS A 225 -7.46 15.13 7.70
N GLU A 226 -6.17 15.48 7.75
CA GLU A 226 -5.20 14.87 8.64
C GLU A 226 -5.57 15.05 10.12
N VAL A 227 -6.04 16.25 10.51
CA VAL A 227 -6.50 16.50 11.89
C VAL A 227 -7.71 15.64 12.25
N ALA A 228 -8.69 15.52 11.34
CA ALA A 228 -9.86 14.69 11.53
C ALA A 228 -9.49 13.20 11.65
N PHE A 229 -8.62 12.72 10.76
CA PHE A 229 -8.19 11.32 10.77
C PHE A 229 -7.37 10.96 12.01
N ILE A 230 -6.46 11.84 12.45
CA ILE A 230 -5.73 11.69 13.72
C ILE A 230 -6.69 11.60 14.90
N LYS A 231 -7.76 12.41 14.91
CA LYS A 231 -8.78 12.36 15.96
C LYS A 231 -9.51 11.01 15.95
N THR A 232 -9.90 10.50 14.79
CA THR A 232 -10.51 9.17 14.64
C THR A 232 -9.62 8.07 15.21
N ILE A 233 -8.32 8.06 14.87
CA ILE A 233 -7.38 7.08 15.44
C ILE A 233 -7.26 7.24 16.96
N CYS A 234 -7.19 8.47 17.48
CA CYS A 234 -7.14 8.70 18.93
C CYS A 234 -8.38 8.15 19.65
N ASP A 235 -9.56 8.29 19.06
CA ASP A 235 -10.81 7.74 19.60
C ASP A 235 -10.80 6.21 19.60
N HIS A 236 -10.32 5.60 18.50
CA HIS A 236 -10.15 4.15 18.41
C HIS A 236 -9.14 3.61 19.44
N ILE A 237 -8.01 4.29 19.64
CA ILE A 237 -7.04 3.94 20.70
C ILE A 237 -7.68 4.02 22.08
N THR A 238 -8.43 5.10 22.34
CA THR A 238 -9.09 5.30 23.64
C THR A 238 -10.12 4.20 23.91
N ASN A 239 -10.92 3.85 22.91
CA ASN A 239 -11.91 2.77 23.02
C ASN A 239 -11.25 1.40 23.15
N SER A 240 -10.19 1.12 22.38
CA SER A 240 -9.40 -0.11 22.48
C SER A 240 -8.79 -0.29 23.88
N LYS A 241 -8.26 0.79 24.49
CA LYS A 241 -7.79 0.76 25.89
C LYS A 241 -8.92 0.50 26.89
N ARG A 242 -10.12 1.01 26.61
CA ARG A 242 -11.31 0.85 27.47
C ARG A 242 -11.83 -0.58 27.49
N VAL A 243 -11.93 -1.21 26.32
CA VAL A 243 -12.46 -2.58 26.20
C VAL A 243 -11.45 -3.63 26.67
N GLY A 244 -10.15 -3.31 26.64
CA GLY A 244 -9.09 -4.21 27.05
C GLY A 244 -8.82 -5.34 26.03
N PRO A 245 -7.79 -6.18 26.28
CA PRO A 245 -7.39 -7.23 25.36
C PRO A 245 -8.38 -8.40 25.32
N GLY A 246 -8.24 -9.28 24.32
CA GLY A 246 -9.02 -10.51 24.23
C GLY A 246 -10.44 -10.26 23.73
N LEU A 247 -11.45 -10.54 24.57
CA LEU A 247 -12.85 -10.40 24.16
C LEU A 247 -13.22 -8.94 23.83
N GLY A 248 -12.70 -7.98 24.61
CA GLY A 248 -12.97 -6.56 24.37
C GLY A 248 -12.45 -6.08 23.01
N GLU A 249 -11.20 -6.42 22.70
CA GLU A 249 -10.57 -6.15 21.40
C GLU A 249 -11.31 -6.82 20.24
N TYR A 250 -11.73 -8.09 20.41
CA TYR A 250 -12.53 -8.80 19.41
C TYR A 250 -13.88 -8.11 19.15
N LEU A 251 -14.58 -7.68 20.19
CA LEU A 251 -15.83 -6.94 20.04
C LEU A 251 -15.62 -5.57 19.41
N PHE A 252 -14.53 -4.87 19.74
CA PHE A 252 -14.18 -3.60 19.10
C PHE A 252 -13.89 -3.76 17.61
N ASP A 253 -13.12 -4.79 17.23
CA ASP A 253 -12.88 -5.15 15.83
C ASP A 253 -14.18 -5.42 15.08
N LYS A 254 -15.13 -6.12 15.72
CA LYS A 254 -16.40 -6.49 15.11
C LYS A 254 -17.43 -5.36 15.03
N GLU A 255 -17.62 -4.62 16.10
CA GLU A 255 -18.74 -3.69 16.21
C GLU A 255 -18.37 -2.26 15.81
N THR A 256 -17.09 -1.87 15.93
CA THR A 256 -16.66 -0.48 15.65
C THR A 256 -15.92 -0.34 14.32
N LEU A 257 -15.18 -1.37 13.89
CA LEU A 257 -14.36 -1.30 12.67
C LEU A 257 -14.95 -2.05 11.47
N GLN A 258 -16.14 -2.64 11.60
CA GLN A 258 -16.84 -3.29 10.47
C GLN A 258 -17.81 -2.36 9.73
N GLU A 259 -18.37 -1.35 10.41
CA GLU A 259 -19.16 -0.28 9.77
C GLU A 259 -18.34 0.46 8.69
#